data_AF-A0A954HN79-F1
#
_entry.id   AF-A0A954HN79-F1
#
_cell.length_a   1.000
_cell.length_b   1.000
_cell.length_c   1.000
_cell.angle_alpha   90.00
_cell.angle_beta   90.00
_cell.angle_gamma   90.00
#
_symmetry.space_group_name_H-M   'P 1'
#
loop_
_entity.id
_entity.type
_entity.pdbx_description
1 polymer ?
#
loop_
_entity_poly.entity_id
_entity_poly.type
_entity_poly.pdbx_seq_one_letter_code
_entity_poly.pdbx_strand_id
1 'polypeptide(L)' 'MILVDLKDGACAACGGQMMVTGADDATMDVECTECGDCHTVEPDYFRDGGVIYWPQAMAELEEEL' A
#
# COMPACT_ATOMS: atom_id res chain seq x y z
N MET A 1 8.25 2.18 -6.10
CA MET A 1 6.88 2.76 -6.22
C MET A 1 5.94 1.62 -6.53
N ILE A 2 5.05 1.27 -5.59
CA ILE A 2 4.29 0.02 -5.62
C ILE A 2 2.80 0.34 -5.77
N LEU A 3 2.23 0.05 -6.94
CA LEU A 3 0.80 0.28 -7.22
C LEU A 3 -0.02 -0.94 -6.82
N VAL A 4 -1.12 -0.71 -6.12
CA VAL A 4 -2.08 -1.76 -5.74
C VAL A 4 -2.98 -2.06 -6.93
N ASP A 5 -3.14 -3.33 -7.31
CA ASP A 5 -4.10 -3.69 -8.37
C ASP A 5 -5.52 -3.29 -7.92
N LEU A 6 -6.27 -2.61 -8.79
CA LEU A 6 -7.65 -2.18 -8.50
C LEU A 6 -8.58 -3.35 -8.14
N LYS A 7 -8.22 -4.59 -8.53
CA LYS A 7 -8.97 -5.79 -8.13
C LYS A 7 -8.75 -6.16 -6.64
N ASP A 8 -7.60 -5.78 -6.07
CA ASP A 8 -7.19 -6.10 -4.70
C ASP A 8 -7.59 -4.95 -3.76
N GLY A 9 -7.48 -3.70 -4.22
CA GLY A 9 -7.92 -2.54 -3.45
C GLY A 9 -7.99 -1.25 -4.25
N ALA A 10 -8.85 -0.34 -3.79
CA ALA A 10 -9.02 0.99 -4.34
C ALA A 10 -9.28 1.99 -3.21
N CYS A 11 -9.06 3.28 -3.48
CA CYS A 11 -9.31 4.33 -2.51
C CYS A 11 -10.77 4.32 -2.02
N ALA A 12 -10.98 4.29 -0.71
CA ALA A 12 -12.33 4.30 -0.14
C ALA A 12 -13.08 5.61 -0.40
N ALA A 13 -12.35 6.73 -0.57
CA ALA A 13 -12.95 8.05 -0.76
C ALA A 13 -13.41 8.31 -2.21
N CYS A 14 -12.58 7.94 -3.21
CA CYS A 14 -12.87 8.23 -4.62
C CYS A 14 -12.93 7.01 -5.54
N GLY A 15 -12.58 5.82 -5.06
CA GLY A 15 -12.45 4.61 -5.89
C GLY A 15 -11.21 4.57 -6.78
N GLY A 16 -10.30 5.54 -6.63
CA GLY A 16 -9.09 5.68 -7.43
C GLY A 16 -7.94 4.76 -7.04
N GLN A 17 -6.88 4.84 -7.84
CA GLN A 17 -5.65 4.05 -7.68
C GLN A 17 -4.94 4.34 -6.34
N MET A 18 -4.53 3.26 -5.64
CA MET A 18 -3.71 3.34 -4.42
C MET A 18 -2.25 2.99 -4.71
N MET A 19 -1.34 3.60 -3.96
CA MET A 19 0.10 3.36 -4.00
C MET A 19 0.62 3.12 -2.59
N VAL A 20 1.47 2.10 -2.41
CA VAL A 20 2.22 1.91 -1.17
C VAL A 20 3.43 2.84 -1.20
N THR A 21 3.56 3.66 -0.16
CA THR A 21 4.58 4.70 0.00
C THR A 21 5.57 4.41 1.12
N GLY A 22 5.25 3.49 2.03
CA GLY A 22 6.12 3.05 3.12
C GLY A 22 5.67 1.71 3.67
N ALA A 23 6.55 1.02 4.38
CA ALA A 23 6.24 -0.17 5.15
C ALA A 23 7.21 -0.33 6.33
N ASP A 24 6.74 -0.97 7.40
CA ASP A 24 7.56 -1.42 8.51
C ASP A 24 7.24 -2.89 8.86
N ASP A 25 7.74 -3.37 10.00
CA ASP A 25 7.57 -4.76 10.43
C ASP A 25 6.13 -5.13 10.80
N ALA A 26 5.19 -4.17 10.81
CA ALA A 26 3.81 -4.37 11.22
C ALA A 26 2.76 -3.70 10.32
N THR A 27 3.14 -2.76 9.44
CA THR A 27 2.21 -1.87 8.71
C THR A 27 2.72 -1.48 7.32
N MET A 28 1.80 -0.92 6.52
CA MET A 28 2.10 -0.23 5.26
C MET A 28 1.43 1.14 5.23
N ASP A 29 2.13 2.14 4.71
CA ASP A 29 1.55 3.45 4.38
C ASP A 29 1.09 3.46 2.93
N VAL A 30 -0.14 3.93 2.71
CA VAL A 30 -0.75 3.99 1.38
C VAL A 30 -1.33 5.36 1.07
N GLU A 31 -1.22 5.78 -0.19
CA GLU A 31 -1.72 7.05 -0.69
C GLU A 31 -2.51 6.85 -2.00
N CYS A 32 -3.65 7.51 -2.13
CA CYS A 32 -4.40 7.57 -3.36
C CYS A 32 -3.75 8.56 -4.34
N THR A 33 -3.40 8.09 -5.54
CA THR A 33 -2.73 8.91 -6.54
C THR A 33 -3.64 9.95 -7.21
N GLU A 34 -4.93 9.89 -6.95
CA GLU A 34 -5.93 10.79 -7.55
C GLU A 34 -6.42 11.86 -6.58
N CYS A 35 -6.85 11.48 -5.38
CA CYS A 35 -7.39 12.42 -4.40
C CYS A 35 -6.41 12.78 -3.27
N GLY A 36 -5.26 12.10 -3.18
CA GLY A 36 -4.25 12.31 -2.14
C GLY A 36 -4.63 11.80 -0.75
N ASP A 37 -5.74 11.05 -0.62
CA ASP A 37 -6.10 10.42 0.65
C ASP A 37 -5.04 9.40 1.06
N CYS A 38 -4.55 9.49 2.29
CA CYS A 38 -3.47 8.64 2.79
C CYS A 38 -3.80 8.07 4.17
N HIS A 39 -3.40 6.82 4.40
CA HIS A 39 -3.63 6.13 5.67
C HIS A 39 -2.69 4.93 5.82
N THR A 40 -2.45 4.53 7.07
CA THR A 40 -1.67 3.35 7.41
C THR A 40 -2.59 2.13 7.53
N VAL A 41 -2.15 0.99 6.99
CA VAL A 41 -2.91 -0.26 6.93
C VAL A 41 -2.08 -1.45 7.39
N GLU A 42 -2.75 -2.53 7.78
CA GLU A 42 -2.09 -3.81 8.07
C GLU A 42 -1.59 -4.48 6.75
N PRO A 43 -0.57 -5.35 6.80
CA PRO A 43 0.01 -6.00 5.62
C PRO A 43 -1.01 -6.73 4.71
N ASP A 44 -2.08 -7.29 5.28
CA ASP A 44 -3.13 -8.03 4.56
C ASP A 44 -4.38 -7.17 4.22
N TYR A 45 -4.29 -5.85 4.34
CA TYR A 45 -5.44 -4.96 4.06
C TYR A 45 -6.03 -5.16 2.66
N PHE A 46 -5.17 -5.45 1.68
CA PHE A 46 -5.56 -5.74 0.29
C PHE A 46 -5.92 -7.21 0.03
N ARG A 47 -6.05 -8.02 1.09
CA ARG A 47 -6.46 -9.44 1.04
C ARG A 47 -5.56 -10.31 0.16
N ASP A 48 -4.29 -9.95 0.06
CA ASP A 48 -3.26 -10.70 -0.66
C ASP A 48 -2.57 -11.75 0.23
N GLY A 49 -2.96 -11.86 1.50
CA GLY A 49 -2.29 -12.66 2.51
C GLY A 49 -1.01 -12.02 3.04
N GLY A 50 -0.76 -10.74 2.75
CA GLY A 50 0.48 -10.04 3.06
C GLY A 50 1.68 -10.54 2.27
N VAL A 51 1.47 -11.07 1.05
CA VAL A 51 2.53 -11.75 0.25
C VAL A 51 2.91 -11.04 -1.05
N ILE A 52 2.19 -9.99 -1.44
CA ILE A 52 2.49 -9.23 -2.67
C ILE A 52 3.03 -7.85 -2.28
N TYR A 53 2.22 -7.03 -1.64
CA TYR A 53 2.54 -5.60 -1.47
C TYR A 53 3.54 -5.36 -0.33
N TRP A 54 3.31 -5.95 0.84
CA TRP A 54 4.19 -5.78 2.00
C TRP A 54 5.62 -6.31 1.75
N PRO A 55 5.84 -7.54 1.21
CA PRO A 55 7.20 -8.01 0.95
C PRO A 55 7.93 -7.17 -0.10
N GLN A 56 7.22 -6.67 -1.11
CA GLN A 56 7.80 -5.78 -2.10
C GLN A 56 8.17 -4.43 -1.48
N ALA A 57 7.32 -3.89 -0.62
CA ALA A 57 7.57 -2.64 0.08
C ALA A 57 8.78 -2.75 1.01
N MET A 58 8.88 -3.83 1.79
CA MET A 58 10.08 -4.10 2.60
C MET A 58 11.33 -4.25 1.72
N ALA A 59 11.24 -4.90 0.56
CA ALA A 59 12.41 -5.04 -0.32
C ALA A 59 12.84 -3.74 -1.01
N GLU A 60 11.91 -2.82 -1.31
CA GLU A 60 12.17 -1.61 -2.10
C GLU A 60 12.33 -0.34 -1.26
N LEU A 61 11.75 -0.28 -0.06
CA LEU A 61 11.62 0.95 0.74
C LEU A 61 12.39 0.90 2.08
N GLU A 62 12.86 -0.28 2.51
CA GLU A 62 13.59 -0.46 3.78
C GLU A 62 14.96 0.25 3.80
N GLU A 63 15.48 0.71 2.65
CA GLU A 63 16.74 1.47 2.57
C GLU A 63 16.63 2.96 2.98
N GLU A 64 15.44 3.50 3.27
CA GLU A 64 15.27 4.93 3.62
C GLU A 64 15.31 5.26 5.14
N LEU A 65 15.63 4.30 6.02
CA LEU A 65 15.72 4.49 7.49
C LEU A 65 17.15 4.43 8.07
#